data_AF-A0A1Q4ZG40-F1
#
_entry.id   AF-A0A1Q4ZG40-F1
#
_cell.length_a   1.000
_cell.length_b   1.000
_cell.length_c   1.000
_cell.angle_alpha   90.00
_cell.angle_beta   90.00
_cell.angle_gamma   90.00
#
_symmetry.space_group_name_H-M   'P 1'
#
loop_
_entity.id
_entity.type
_entity.pdbx_description
1 polymer ?
#
loop_
_entity_poly.entity_id
_entity_poly.type
_entity_poly.pdbx_seq_one_letter_code
_entity_poly.pdbx_strand_id
1 'polypeptide(L)'
;MAAVYDIIGMDTRGLGRSTPVDCGLTRGTWLHAPGADRAGFDQSVRLSRMDARRCWDKHPDVLPHLSTRNIARDVDIVRSVLGERRTSLFGQSYGTVLGSTFAQMFPRRVDRLVLDSAPIPPSTRSAWCDARDPPMRRRSTTSRPGPHSGTASTDSAARPPRYVPA
;
A
#
# COMPACT_ATOMS: atom_id res chain seq x y z
N MET A 1 -1.81 10.53 -22.15
CA MET A 1 -1.32 11.16 -20.91
C MET A 1 0.00 11.91 -21.11
N ALA A 2 1.08 11.25 -21.56
CA ALA A 2 2.40 11.90 -21.67
C ALA A 2 2.53 13.06 -22.69
N ALA A 3 1.56 13.25 -23.59
CA ALA A 3 1.55 14.38 -24.53
C ALA A 3 1.02 15.70 -23.92
N VAL A 4 0.45 15.65 -22.71
CA VAL A 4 -0.22 16.79 -22.05
C VAL A 4 0.11 16.93 -20.56
N TYR A 5 0.71 15.91 -19.94
CA TYR A 5 1.12 15.93 -18.54
C TYR A 5 2.55 15.42 -18.39
N ASP A 6 3.30 16.05 -17.50
CA ASP A 6 4.50 15.47 -16.92
C ASP A 6 4.11 14.34 -15.96
N ILE A 7 4.76 13.18 -16.10
CA ILE A 7 4.53 12.02 -15.22
C ILE A 7 5.62 12.00 -14.16
N ILE A 8 5.22 12.21 -12.91
CA ILE A 8 6.13 12.36 -11.78
C ILE A 8 5.89 11.20 -10.81
N GLY A 9 6.92 10.38 -10.62
CA GLY A 9 6.98 9.36 -9.57
C GLY A 9 7.81 9.85 -8.41
N MET A 10 7.35 9.59 -7.19
CA MET A 10 8.03 9.98 -5.96
C MET A 10 8.17 8.75 -5.07
N ASP A 11 9.41 8.44 -4.67
CA ASP A 11 9.64 7.53 -3.55
C ASP A 11 9.23 8.26 -2.27
N THR A 12 8.30 7.69 -1.51
CA THR A 12 7.84 8.30 -0.26
C THR A 12 8.90 8.11 0.83
N ARG A 13 8.94 9.02 1.81
CA ARG A 13 9.80 8.86 3.01
C ARG A 13 9.70 7.42 3.56
N GLY A 14 10.84 6.83 3.92
CA GLY A 14 10.91 5.43 4.37
C GLY A 14 11.09 4.40 3.25
N LEU A 15 11.02 4.78 1.97
CA LEU A 15 11.11 3.86 0.83
C LEU A 15 12.10 4.30 -0.25
N GLY A 16 12.54 3.32 -1.04
CA GLY A 16 13.28 3.51 -2.28
C GLY A 16 14.56 4.33 -2.10
N ARG A 17 14.74 5.30 -2.99
CA ARG A 17 15.90 6.20 -3.06
C ARG A 17 15.76 7.46 -2.18
N SER A 18 14.66 7.61 -1.44
CA SER A 18 14.53 8.66 -0.41
C SER A 18 15.32 8.26 0.85
N THR A 19 14.76 8.37 2.05
CA THR A 19 15.37 7.85 3.29
C THR A 19 14.79 6.46 3.60
N PRO A 20 15.30 5.35 3.02
CA PRO A 20 14.73 4.02 3.20
C PRO A 20 14.87 3.54 4.65
N VAL A 21 13.81 2.93 5.16
CA VAL A 21 13.82 2.29 6.48
C VAL A 21 14.02 0.79 6.29
N ASP A 22 15.22 0.32 6.60
CA ASP A 22 15.53 -1.10 6.71
C ASP A 22 15.64 -1.50 8.17
N CYS A 23 14.71 -2.31 8.67
CA CYS A 23 14.74 -2.84 10.04
C CYS A 23 15.60 -4.11 10.19
N GLY A 24 16.22 -4.61 9.11
CA GLY A 24 17.01 -5.83 9.12
C GLY A 24 16.17 -7.10 9.37
N LEU A 25 14.90 -7.09 9.00
CA LEU A 25 14.02 -8.25 9.21
C LEU A 25 14.47 -9.40 8.31
N THR A 26 14.71 -10.56 8.92
CA THR A 26 15.23 -11.75 8.23
C THR A 26 14.11 -12.66 7.74
N ARG A 27 12.88 -12.45 8.23
CA ARG A 27 11.68 -13.13 7.77
C ARG A 27 11.00 -12.27 6.70
N GLY A 28 10.55 -12.88 5.61
CA GLY A 28 9.68 -12.19 4.66
C GLY A 28 8.45 -11.70 5.40
N THR A 29 8.16 -10.41 5.35
CA THR A 29 7.10 -9.78 6.17
C THR A 29 5.74 -9.74 5.49
N TRP A 30 5.65 -10.19 4.24
CA TRP A 30 4.42 -10.19 3.48
C TRP A 30 3.48 -11.30 3.94
N LEU A 31 2.27 -10.90 4.37
CA LEU A 31 1.11 -11.75 4.68
C LEU A 31 1.39 -12.96 5.58
N HIS A 32 1.80 -12.70 6.83
CA HIS A 32 1.65 -13.70 7.90
C HIS A 32 0.26 -13.60 8.51
N ALA A 33 -0.65 -14.49 8.12
CA ALA A 33 -1.88 -14.67 8.85
C ALA A 33 -1.55 -15.16 10.28
N PRO A 34 -2.30 -14.72 11.31
CA PRO A 34 -2.24 -15.38 12.60
C PRO A 34 -2.55 -16.87 12.41
N GLY A 35 -1.90 -17.74 13.18
CA GLY A 35 -2.27 -19.15 13.16
C GLY A 35 -3.74 -19.33 13.55
N ALA A 36 -4.37 -20.38 13.02
CA ALA A 36 -5.81 -20.62 13.17
C ALA A 36 -6.23 -20.99 14.61
N ASP A 37 -5.27 -21.29 15.48
CA ASP A 37 -5.48 -21.61 16.89
C ASP A 37 -4.78 -20.62 17.82
N ARG A 38 -4.99 -20.81 19.14
CA ARG A 38 -4.40 -19.92 20.15
C ARG A 38 -2.87 -19.93 20.10
N ALA A 39 -2.26 -21.10 19.94
CA ALA A 39 -0.81 -21.25 19.95
C ALA A 39 -0.16 -20.49 18.78
N GLY A 40 -0.74 -20.62 17.59
CA GLY A 40 -0.29 -19.91 16.39
C GLY A 40 -0.54 -18.41 16.48
N PHE A 41 -1.67 -17.97 17.03
CA PHE A 41 -1.89 -16.54 17.32
C PHE A 41 -0.82 -15.98 18.27
N ASP A 42 -0.52 -16.68 19.36
CA ASP A 42 0.49 -16.25 20.34
C ASP A 42 1.90 -16.19 19.73
N GLN A 43 2.21 -17.12 18.82
CA GLN A 43 3.44 -17.08 18.04
C GLN A 43 3.51 -15.83 17.17
N SER A 44 2.45 -15.51 16.42
CA SER A 44 2.40 -14.31 15.58
C SER A 44 2.55 -13.02 16.41
N VAL A 45 1.93 -12.95 17.60
CA VAL A 45 2.11 -11.81 18.51
C VAL A 45 3.56 -11.66 18.97
N ARG A 46 4.22 -12.77 19.37
CA ARG A 46 5.63 -12.74 19.79
C ARG A 46 6.54 -12.24 18.66
N LEU A 47 6.35 -12.76 17.45
CA LEU A 47 7.13 -12.37 16.27
C LEU A 47 6.90 -10.91 15.90
N SER A 48 5.65 -10.43 15.90
CA SER A 48 5.34 -9.02 15.61
C SER A 48 5.95 -8.07 16.64
N ARG A 49 5.98 -8.42 17.93
CA ARG A 49 6.65 -7.63 18.97
C ARG A 49 8.15 -7.55 18.75
N MET A 50 8.78 -8.67 18.38
CA MET A 50 10.21 -8.71 18.10
C MET A 50 10.58 -7.82 16.91
N ASP A 51 9.84 -7.90 15.82
CA ASP A 51 10.07 -7.06 14.63
C ASP A 51 9.87 -5.58 14.94
N ALA A 52 8.81 -5.23 15.66
CA ALA A 52 8.52 -3.85 16.03
C ALA A 52 9.65 -3.25 16.88
N ARG A 53 10.15 -3.99 17.87
CA ARG A 53 11.31 -3.56 18.69
C ARG A 53 12.55 -3.37 17.84
N ARG A 54 12.85 -4.33 16.97
CA ARG A 54 14.03 -4.25 16.10
C ARG A 54 13.99 -3.04 15.17
N CYS A 55 12.83 -2.73 14.61
CA CYS A 55 12.64 -1.48 13.86
C CYS A 55 12.87 -0.25 14.74
N TRP A 56 12.26 -0.23 15.93
CA TRP A 56 12.32 0.90 16.84
C TRP A 56 13.73 1.20 17.34
N ASP A 57 14.50 0.17 17.68
CA ASP A 57 15.87 0.30 18.16
C ASP A 57 16.81 0.85 17.08
N LYS A 58 16.50 0.60 15.80
CA LYS A 58 17.33 1.05 14.66
C LYS A 58 16.92 2.43 14.13
N HIS A 59 15.64 2.79 14.19
CA HIS A 59 15.09 4.02 13.58
C HIS A 59 14.19 4.82 14.52
N PRO A 60 14.57 5.07 15.79
CA PRO A 60 13.69 5.69 16.78
C PRO A 60 13.25 7.11 16.38
N ASP A 61 14.12 7.84 15.70
CA ASP A 61 13.87 9.23 15.32
C ASP A 61 13.03 9.37 14.04
N VAL A 62 13.02 8.35 13.18
CA VAL A 62 12.35 8.40 11.87
C VAL A 62 10.94 7.81 11.93
N LEU A 63 10.76 6.70 12.65
CA LEU A 63 9.49 5.96 12.68
C LEU A 63 8.27 6.81 13.10
N PRO A 64 8.35 7.72 14.09
CA PRO A 64 7.24 8.60 14.45
C PRO A 64 6.76 9.50 13.28
N HIS A 65 7.62 9.72 12.29
CA HIS A 65 7.36 10.61 11.16
C HIS A 65 6.95 9.88 9.88
N LEU A 66 6.95 8.54 9.85
CA LEU A 66 6.48 7.73 8.73
C LEU A 66 4.96 7.57 8.75
N SER A 67 4.26 8.68 8.56
CA SER A 67 2.79 8.70 8.48
C SER A 67 2.30 9.15 7.10
N THR A 68 1.14 8.66 6.67
CA THR A 68 0.49 9.10 5.44
C THR A 68 0.23 10.60 5.43
N ARG A 69 -0.06 11.22 6.59
CA ARG A 69 -0.21 12.68 6.71
C ARG A 69 1.08 13.42 6.40
N ASN A 70 2.23 12.90 6.83
CA ASN A 70 3.51 13.51 6.50
C ASN A 70 3.89 13.29 5.04
N ILE A 71 3.61 12.10 4.48
CA ILE A 71 3.78 11.86 3.05
C ILE A 71 2.90 12.81 2.22
N ALA A 72 1.67 13.10 2.67
CA ALA A 72 0.82 14.10 2.00
C ALA A 72 1.42 15.53 2.06
N ARG A 73 2.16 15.88 3.12
CA ARG A 73 2.92 17.15 3.16
C ARG A 73 4.09 17.13 2.17
N ASP A 74 4.74 15.98 2.00
CA ASP A 74 5.83 15.84 1.00
C ASP A 74 5.31 16.05 -0.42
N VAL A 75 4.14 15.49 -0.74
CA VAL A 75 3.47 15.75 -2.03
C VAL A 75 3.21 17.26 -2.22
N ASP A 76 2.84 17.98 -1.17
CA ASP A 76 2.62 19.42 -1.25
C ASP A 76 3.92 20.21 -1.44
N ILE A 77 5.01 19.77 -0.81
CA ILE A 77 6.36 20.32 -1.01
C ILE A 77 6.79 20.11 -2.46
N VAL A 78 6.68 18.88 -2.98
CA VAL A 78 7.01 18.56 -4.38
C VAL A 78 6.20 19.42 -5.34
N ARG A 79 4.87 19.53 -5.14
CA ARG A 79 4.02 20.45 -5.90
C ARG A 79 4.59 21.88 -5.89
N SER A 80 4.98 22.38 -4.72
CA SER A 80 5.48 23.75 -4.59
C SER A 80 6.83 23.97 -5.28
N VAL A 81 7.76 23.01 -5.19
CA VAL A 81 9.08 23.07 -5.83
C VAL A 81 8.96 23.02 -7.36
N LEU A 82 7.97 22.28 -7.87
CA LEU A 82 7.64 22.24 -9.29
C LEU A 82 6.93 23.53 -9.78
N GLY A 83 6.63 24.48 -8.89
CA GLY A 83 5.96 25.74 -9.23
C GLY A 83 4.44 25.60 -9.44
N GLU A 84 3.85 24.46 -9.12
CA GLU A 84 2.45 24.18 -9.41
C GLU A 84 1.52 24.76 -8.35
N ARG A 85 0.45 25.46 -8.76
CA ARG A 85 -0.56 25.98 -7.81
C ARG A 85 -1.47 24.87 -7.27
N ARG A 86 -1.80 23.90 -8.12
CA ARG A 86 -2.60 22.71 -7.81
C ARG A 86 -1.94 21.51 -8.49
N THR A 87 -2.11 20.33 -7.92
CA THR A 87 -1.56 19.09 -8.49
C THR A 87 -2.66 18.11 -8.87
N SER A 88 -2.42 17.35 -9.94
CA SER A 88 -3.25 16.20 -10.33
C SER A 88 -2.61 14.93 -9.79
N LEU A 89 -3.40 14.09 -9.10
CA LEU A 89 -2.90 12.90 -8.40
C LEU A 89 -3.59 11.64 -8.93
N PHE A 90 -2.78 10.63 -9.23
CA PHE A 90 -3.23 9.26 -9.45
C PHE A 90 -2.73 8.40 -8.29
N GLY A 91 -3.66 7.75 -7.59
CA GLY A 91 -3.35 6.86 -6.48
C GLY A 91 -3.91 5.47 -6.74
N GLN A 92 -3.06 4.45 -6.69
CA GLN A 92 -3.47 3.05 -6.75
C GLN A 92 -3.23 2.37 -5.40
N SER A 93 -4.16 1.55 -4.92
CA SER A 93 -4.03 0.81 -3.65
C SER A 93 -3.73 1.76 -2.47
N TYR A 94 -2.60 1.63 -1.76
CA TYR A 94 -2.19 2.58 -0.72
C TYR A 94 -2.16 4.04 -1.20
N GLY A 95 -1.83 4.26 -2.48
CA GLY A 95 -1.90 5.57 -3.11
C GLY A 95 -3.29 6.22 -3.03
N THR A 96 -4.37 5.43 -2.92
CA THR A 96 -5.72 5.98 -2.71
C THR A 96 -5.89 6.60 -1.33
N VAL A 97 -5.29 6.00 -0.30
CA VAL A 97 -5.28 6.53 1.07
C VAL A 97 -4.43 7.81 1.12
N LEU A 98 -3.29 7.81 0.43
CA LEU A 98 -2.47 9.01 0.29
C LEU A 98 -3.21 10.14 -0.43
N GLY A 99 -3.79 9.85 -1.61
CA GLY A 99 -4.52 10.84 -2.41
C GLY A 99 -5.72 11.43 -1.68
N SER A 100 -6.51 10.60 -1.00
CA SER A 100 -7.64 11.07 -0.18
C SER A 100 -7.18 11.86 1.05
N THR A 101 -6.05 11.49 1.68
CA THR A 101 -5.46 12.25 2.79
C THR A 101 -4.99 13.63 2.32
N PHE A 102 -4.32 13.70 1.16
CA PHE A 102 -3.89 14.95 0.55
C PHE A 102 -5.08 15.87 0.26
N ALA A 103 -6.13 15.34 -0.36
CA ALA A 103 -7.33 16.11 -0.68
C ALA A 103 -8.05 16.65 0.57
N GLN A 104 -8.06 15.89 1.67
CA GLN A 104 -8.63 16.36 2.94
C GLN A 104 -7.76 17.44 3.61
N MET A 105 -6.44 17.31 3.56
CA MET A 105 -5.52 18.26 4.20
C MET A 105 -5.35 19.56 3.38
N PHE A 106 -5.40 19.45 2.05
CA PHE A 106 -5.11 20.55 1.12
C PHE A 106 -6.16 20.67 0.01
N PRO A 107 -7.47 20.81 0.32
CA PRO A 107 -8.55 20.74 -0.68
C PRO A 107 -8.42 21.78 -1.79
N ARG A 108 -7.83 22.96 -1.51
CA ARG A 108 -7.60 24.02 -2.50
C ARG A 108 -6.42 23.79 -3.44
N ARG A 109 -5.61 22.75 -3.19
CA ARG A 109 -4.37 22.41 -3.91
C ARG A 109 -4.51 21.17 -4.81
N VAL A 110 -5.72 20.61 -4.89
CA VAL A 110 -6.05 19.51 -5.82
C VAL A 110 -6.64 20.08 -7.10
N ASP A 111 -6.17 19.60 -8.25
CA ASP A 111 -6.79 19.86 -9.55
C ASP A 111 -7.67 18.67 -9.98
N ARG A 112 -7.05 17.52 -10.23
CA ARG A 112 -7.74 16.26 -10.53
C ARG A 112 -7.26 15.14 -9.61
N LEU A 113 -8.14 14.21 -9.27
CA LEU A 113 -7.83 13.08 -8.39
C LEU A 113 -8.44 11.80 -8.95
N VAL A 114 -7.61 10.79 -9.18
CA VAL A 114 -8.04 9.44 -9.56
C VAL A 114 -7.58 8.47 -8.49
N LEU A 115 -8.51 7.71 -7.92
CA LEU A 115 -8.27 6.74 -6.86
C LEU A 115 -8.69 5.36 -7.38
N ASP A 116 -7.72 4.53 -7.76
CA ASP A 116 -7.95 3.17 -8.26
C ASP A 116 -7.70 2.14 -7.16
N SER A 117 -8.65 1.20 -7.00
CA SER A 117 -8.58 0.12 -6.01
C SER A 117 -8.59 0.64 -4.56
N ALA A 118 -9.51 1.57 -4.28
CA ALA A 118 -9.66 2.18 -2.96
C ALA A 118 -10.08 1.16 -1.88
N PRO A 119 -9.57 1.28 -0.64
CA PRO A 119 -9.96 0.41 0.45
C PRO A 119 -11.44 0.62 0.80
N ILE A 120 -12.10 -0.46 1.19
CA ILE A 120 -13.49 -0.42 1.62
C ILE A 120 -13.57 0.40 2.92
N PRO A 121 -14.44 1.42 2.99
CA PRO A 121 -14.68 2.18 4.21
C PRO A 121 -14.99 1.25 5.39
N PRO A 122 -14.49 1.53 6.61
CA PRO A 122 -14.79 0.70 7.77
C PRO A 122 -16.30 0.51 8.01
N SER A 123 -17.10 1.54 7.72
CA SER A 123 -18.56 1.53 7.86
C SER A 123 -19.27 0.52 6.95
N THR A 124 -18.66 0.13 5.83
CA THR A 124 -19.25 -0.78 4.85
C THR A 124 -18.50 -2.09 4.71
N ARG A 125 -17.39 -2.27 5.45
CA ARG A 125 -16.50 -3.43 5.31
C ARG A 125 -17.18 -4.75 5.65
N SER A 126 -17.98 -4.82 6.71
CA SER A 126 -18.71 -6.04 7.10
C SER A 126 -19.65 -6.50 5.99
N ALA A 127 -20.52 -5.60 5.52
CA ALA A 127 -21.45 -5.87 4.43
C ALA A 127 -20.73 -6.33 3.15
N TRP A 128 -19.54 -5.80 2.88
CA TRP A 128 -18.74 -6.18 1.73
C TRP A 128 -18.08 -7.56 1.87
N CYS A 129 -17.62 -7.91 3.08
CA CYS A 129 -17.12 -9.26 3.39
C CYS A 129 -18.24 -10.30 3.28
N ASP A 130 -19.41 -10.01 3.88
CA ASP A 130 -20.57 -10.91 3.86
C ASP A 130 -21.08 -11.16 2.42
N ALA A 131 -21.03 -10.13 1.56
CA ALA A 131 -21.41 -10.27 0.15
C ALA A 131 -20.42 -11.10 -0.68
N ARG A 132 -19.14 -11.16 -0.28
CA ARG A 132 -18.10 -11.91 -0.99
C ARG A 132 -17.93 -13.34 -0.54
N ASP A 133 -18.31 -13.63 0.70
CA ASP A 133 -18.25 -14.97 1.28
C ASP A 133 -19.66 -15.38 1.71
N PRO A 134 -20.58 -15.65 0.74
CA PRO A 134 -21.91 -16.12 1.09
C PRO A 134 -21.77 -17.38 1.95
N PRO A 135 -22.60 -17.58 2.98
CA PRO A 135 -22.45 -18.69 3.92
C PRO A 135 -22.24 -19.98 3.14
N MET A 136 -21.09 -20.61 3.34
CA MET A 136 -20.72 -21.87 2.70
C MET A 136 -21.88 -22.84 2.91
N ARG A 137 -22.76 -23.01 1.90
CA ARG A 137 -23.65 -24.16 1.87
C ARG A 137 -22.71 -25.35 1.88
N ARG A 138 -22.71 -26.12 2.98
CA ARG A 138 -22.04 -27.43 3.06
C ARG A 138 -22.50 -28.25 1.85
N ARG A 139 -21.76 -28.19 0.74
CA ARG A 139 -21.90 -29.15 -0.34
C ARG A 139 -21.14 -30.37 0.17
N SER A 140 -21.88 -31.44 0.44
CA SER A 140 -21.33 -32.78 0.64
C SER A 140 -20.55 -33.15 -0.62
N THR A 141 -19.24 -33.00 -0.59
CA THR A 141 -18.35 -33.41 -1.69
C THR A 141 -18.11 -34.90 -1.58
N THR A 142 -18.81 -35.69 -2.41
CA THR A 142 -18.31 -36.98 -2.86
C THR A 142 -17.21 -36.72 -3.90
N SER A 143 -16.01 -37.17 -3.58
CA SER A 143 -14.79 -36.99 -4.37
C SER A 143 -14.79 -37.82 -5.66
N ARG A 144 -14.36 -37.23 -6.77
CA ARG A 144 -13.72 -37.94 -7.89
C ARG A 144 -12.60 -37.06 -8.49
N PRO A 145 -11.34 -37.55 -8.58
CA PRO A 145 -10.22 -36.75 -9.10
C PRO A 145 -10.00 -36.97 -10.61
N GLY A 146 -9.44 -35.95 -11.29
CA GLY A 146 -8.90 -36.05 -12.66
C GLY A 146 -8.22 -34.73 -13.11
N PRO A 147 -7.22 -34.75 -14.02
CA PRO A 147 -5.97 -34.00 -13.82
C PRO A 147 -5.53 -33.07 -14.98
N HIS A 148 -4.52 -32.21 -14.69
CA HIS A 148 -3.57 -31.50 -15.60
C HIS A 148 -4.16 -30.44 -16.57
N SER A 149 -3.48 -29.39 -17.08
CA SER A 149 -2.25 -28.60 -16.85
C SER A 149 -2.22 -27.59 -18.02
N GLY A 150 -1.73 -26.35 -17.87
CA GLY A 150 -1.51 -25.51 -19.06
C GLY A 150 -1.22 -24.03 -18.81
N THR A 151 0.03 -23.65 -19.12
CA THR A 151 0.69 -22.34 -19.07
C THR A 151 0.29 -21.39 -20.20
N ALA A 152 0.37 -20.06 -19.99
CA ALA A 152 0.71 -19.11 -21.05
C ALA A 152 1.31 -17.80 -20.50
N SER A 153 2.47 -17.44 -21.05
CA SER A 153 3.21 -16.18 -20.88
C SER A 153 2.51 -14.99 -21.55
N THR A 154 2.88 -13.76 -21.16
CA THR A 154 3.60 -12.84 -22.06
C THR A 154 4.15 -11.62 -21.34
N ASP A 155 5.28 -11.17 -21.88
CA ASP A 155 6.17 -10.08 -21.52
C ASP A 155 5.66 -8.74 -22.09
N SER A 156 5.98 -7.61 -21.43
CA SER A 156 6.08 -6.29 -22.09
C SER A 156 6.72 -5.26 -21.16
N ALA A 157 7.92 -4.85 -21.57
CA ALA A 157 8.73 -3.81 -20.95
C ALA A 157 8.13 -2.41 -21.18
N ALA A 158 7.94 -1.66 -20.09
CA ALA A 158 7.63 -0.23 -20.10
C ALA A 158 8.86 0.58 -19.67
N ARG A 159 9.12 1.67 -20.40
CA ARG A 159 10.24 2.62 -20.19
C ARG A 159 10.08 3.35 -18.83
N PRO A 160 11.17 3.57 -18.05
CA PRO A 160 11.04 4.04 -16.67
C PRO A 160 10.72 5.55 -16.57
N PRO A 161 9.91 5.96 -15.57
CA PRO A 161 9.65 7.38 -15.28
C PRO A 161 10.91 8.07 -14.72
N ARG A 162 10.99 9.39 -14.94
CA ARG A 162 12.05 10.23 -14.36
C ARG A 162 11.83 10.34 -12.85
N TYR A 163 12.91 10.11 -12.12
CA TYR A 163 12.97 10.04 -10.67
C TYR A 163 13.32 11.42 -10.09
N VAL A 164 12.53 11.89 -9.11
CA VAL A 164 12.85 13.09 -8.32
C VAL A 164 12.97 12.66 -6.85
N PRO A 165 14.17 12.73 -6.24
CA PRO A 165 14.30 12.57 -4.80
C PRO A 165 13.69 13.79 -4.09
N ALA A 166 12.95 13.53 -3.02
CA ALA A 166 12.50 14.55 -2.07
C ALA A 166 13.63 14.89 -1.08
#